data_AF-A0A2S4ZLX4-F1
#
_entry.id   AF-A0A2S4ZLX4-F1
#
_cell.length_a   1.000
_cell.length_b   1.000
_cell.length_c   1.000
_cell.angle_alpha   90.00
_cell.angle_beta   90.00
_cell.angle_gamma   90.00
#
_symmetry.space_group_name_H-M   'P 1'
#
loop_
_entity.id
_entity.type
_entity.pdbx_description
1 polymer ?
#
loop_
_entity_poly.entity_id
_entity_poly.type
_entity_poly.pdbx_seq_one_letter_code
_entity_poly.pdbx_strand_id
1 'polypeptide(L)'
;MSMRSRKTLLTAAALTAGLTLAAVTPALAGASASGTTRAAAVSSAQGDPRNVTQHVADFYGAYIDAVWATDDPTAATAAKALRGFYLSAAAQKKVTAFEKREHADGILFAQNVPVKWKVAYTGSGAGHATSRVTLTWGDGPHPQVSRIDVQSDLKTLKITDLKPAG
;
A
#
# COMPACT_ATOMS: atom_id res chain seq x y z
N MET A 1 26.87 32.24 -6.67
CA MET A 1 27.00 33.61 -7.23
C MET A 1 26.43 33.60 -8.64
N SER A 2 25.29 34.27 -8.87
CA SER A 2 24.80 34.52 -10.22
C SER A 2 24.30 35.95 -10.27
N MET A 3 24.96 36.76 -11.09
CA MET A 3 24.77 38.18 -11.23
C MET A 3 23.89 38.51 -12.44
N ARG A 4 22.93 39.40 -12.18
CA ARG A 4 22.52 40.55 -13.02
C ARG A 4 22.07 40.25 -14.45
N SER A 5 20.74 40.25 -14.64
CA SER A 5 20.12 40.42 -15.96
C SER A 5 20.13 41.89 -16.40
N ARG A 6 20.26 42.10 -17.71
CA ARG A 6 20.67 43.36 -18.37
C ARG A 6 19.48 44.26 -18.74
N LYS A 7 19.72 45.57 -18.58
CA LYS A 7 19.16 46.78 -19.23
C LYS A 7 18.87 46.60 -20.75
N THR A 8 18.03 47.32 -21.50
CA THR A 8 17.02 48.41 -21.39
C THR A 8 16.50 48.66 -22.84
N LEU A 9 15.39 49.40 -23.00
CA LEU A 9 14.93 50.26 -24.14
C LEU A 9 13.62 49.76 -24.80
N LEU A 10 12.44 50.33 -24.50
CA LEU A 10 11.85 51.62 -24.95
C LEU A 10 11.50 51.66 -26.44
N THR A 11 10.19 51.55 -26.76
CA THR A 11 9.61 52.30 -27.88
C THR A 11 8.19 52.74 -27.52
N ALA A 12 7.96 54.05 -27.65
CA ALA A 12 6.73 54.75 -27.33
C ALA A 12 5.66 54.58 -28.44
N ALA A 13 4.39 54.54 -28.06
CA ALA A 13 3.26 54.78 -28.96
C ALA A 13 2.21 55.63 -28.23
N ALA A 14 1.62 56.52 -29.02
CA ALA A 14 1.16 57.85 -28.62
C ALA A 14 -0.19 57.90 -27.89
N LEU A 15 -0.33 58.98 -27.11
CA LEU A 15 -1.53 59.45 -26.42
C LEU A 15 -2.59 59.97 -27.40
N THR A 16 -3.81 59.46 -27.28
CA THR A 16 -5.03 60.20 -27.68
C THR A 16 -5.90 60.39 -26.44
N ALA A 17 -6.15 61.65 -26.11
CA ALA A 17 -6.79 62.12 -24.90
C ALA A 17 -8.33 62.14 -24.96
N GLY A 18 -8.94 61.91 -23.79
CA GLY A 18 -10.30 62.35 -23.38
C GLY A 18 -11.44 61.44 -23.82
N LEU A 19 -12.43 61.11 -22.99
CA LEU A 19 -12.99 61.77 -21.81
C LEU A 19 -13.91 60.74 -21.10
N THR A 20 -13.84 60.57 -19.77
CA THR A 20 -15.01 60.47 -18.84
C THR A 20 -14.61 59.92 -17.46
N LEU A 21 -14.81 60.77 -16.45
CA LEU A 21 -15.25 60.53 -15.06
C LEU A 21 -14.80 59.26 -14.31
N ALA A 22 -13.97 59.48 -13.29
CA ALA A 22 -13.65 58.54 -12.24
C ALA A 22 -14.83 58.33 -11.26
N ALA A 23 -15.11 57.07 -10.91
CA ALA A 23 -15.57 56.68 -9.57
C ALA A 23 -15.46 55.16 -9.37
N VAL A 24 -14.42 54.77 -8.60
CA VAL A 24 -14.33 53.61 -7.68
C VAL A 24 -14.81 52.22 -8.13
N THR A 25 -13.83 51.37 -8.43
CA THR A 25 -13.93 49.90 -8.30
C THR A 25 -14.05 49.48 -6.83
N PRO A 26 -14.97 48.56 -6.51
CA PRO A 26 -14.64 47.47 -5.62
C PRO A 26 -14.18 46.28 -6.47
N ALA A 27 -12.90 45.99 -6.35
CA ALA A 27 -12.39 44.66 -6.59
C ALA A 27 -13.20 43.66 -5.74
N LEU A 28 -13.55 42.54 -6.38
CA LEU A 28 -13.54 41.17 -5.86
C LEU A 28 -14.56 40.40 -6.70
N ALA A 29 -14.07 39.83 -7.80
CA ALA A 29 -14.65 38.62 -8.34
C ALA A 29 -14.53 37.55 -7.24
N GLY A 30 -15.48 37.56 -6.31
CA GLY A 30 -15.79 36.42 -5.48
C GLY A 30 -16.40 35.37 -6.40
N ALA A 31 -15.55 34.67 -7.16
CA ALA A 31 -15.90 33.33 -7.56
C ALA A 31 -16.18 32.60 -6.24
N SER A 32 -17.45 32.50 -5.89
CA SER A 32 -17.91 31.51 -4.95
C SER A 32 -17.56 30.19 -5.61
N ALA A 33 -16.33 29.74 -5.38
CA ALA A 33 -16.03 28.33 -5.37
C ALA A 33 -16.96 27.79 -4.29
N SER A 34 -18.16 27.38 -4.72
CA SER A 34 -18.98 26.43 -3.99
C SER A 34 -18.07 25.22 -3.87
N GLY A 35 -17.26 25.22 -2.82
CA GLY A 35 -16.53 24.06 -2.37
C GLY A 35 -17.62 23.08 -1.99
N THR A 36 -18.07 22.29 -2.97
CA THR A 36 -18.80 21.08 -2.69
C THR A 36 -17.84 20.27 -1.84
N THR A 37 -18.04 20.32 -0.53
CA THR A 37 -17.41 19.39 0.40
C THR A 37 -17.73 18.02 -0.14
N ARG A 38 -16.73 17.38 -0.75
CA ARG A 38 -16.85 16.01 -1.22
C ARG A 38 -17.14 15.19 0.03
N ALA A 39 -18.38 14.77 0.19
CA ALA A 39 -18.74 13.85 1.24
C ALA A 39 -17.76 12.68 1.18
N ALA A 40 -17.09 12.41 2.30
CA ALA A 40 -16.19 11.27 2.38
C ALA A 40 -17.00 10.04 1.97
N ALA A 41 -16.50 9.30 0.98
CA ALA A 41 -17.15 8.07 0.56
C ALA A 41 -17.21 7.15 1.78
N VAL A 42 -18.42 6.76 2.18
CA VAL A 42 -18.60 5.78 3.25
C VAL A 42 -18.07 4.45 2.72
N SER A 43 -17.00 3.94 3.33
CA SER A 43 -16.42 2.64 3.01
C SER A 43 -16.81 1.66 4.10
N SER A 44 -17.37 0.51 3.72
CA SER A 44 -17.69 -0.60 4.61
C SER A 44 -16.85 -1.83 4.27
N ALA A 45 -16.26 -2.47 5.28
CA ALA A 45 -15.59 -3.76 5.14
C ALA A 45 -16.52 -4.88 5.61
N GLN A 46 -16.60 -5.96 4.85
CA GLN A 46 -17.29 -7.19 5.24
C GLN A 46 -16.28 -8.33 5.29
N GLY A 47 -16.44 -9.22 6.27
CA GLY A 47 -15.63 -10.41 6.35
C GLY A 47 -16.40 -11.68 6.67
N ASP A 48 -15.85 -12.80 6.23
CA ASP A 48 -16.29 -14.15 6.56
C ASP A 48 -15.12 -14.94 7.17
N PRO A 49 -15.17 -15.27 8.48
CA PRO A 49 -14.10 -16.02 9.15
C PRO A 49 -13.98 -17.46 8.63
N ARG A 50 -14.93 -17.96 7.85
CA ARG A 50 -14.86 -19.29 7.20
C ARG A 50 -14.20 -19.23 5.82
N ASN A 51 -14.00 -18.04 5.26
CA ASN A 51 -13.38 -17.88 3.96
C ASN A 51 -11.86 -17.99 4.08
N VAL A 52 -11.31 -19.06 3.50
CA VAL A 52 -9.88 -19.38 3.59
C VAL A 52 -8.99 -18.32 2.91
N THR A 53 -9.43 -17.72 1.81
CA THR A 53 -8.68 -16.67 1.12
C THR A 53 -8.69 -15.38 1.92
N GLN A 54 -9.81 -15.05 2.55
CA GLN A 54 -9.87 -13.95 3.49
C GLN A 54 -8.98 -14.18 4.71
N HIS A 55 -8.93 -15.41 5.25
CA HIS A 55 -8.05 -15.72 6.36
C HIS A 55 -6.56 -15.52 6.03
N VAL A 56 -6.15 -15.82 4.79
CA VAL A 56 -4.81 -15.49 4.29
C VAL A 56 -4.62 -13.97 4.14
N ALA A 57 -5.64 -13.23 3.69
CA ALA A 57 -5.58 -11.78 3.61
C ALA A 57 -5.45 -11.12 4.99
N ASP A 58 -6.22 -11.59 5.98
CA ASP A 58 -6.16 -11.11 7.37
C ASP A 58 -4.77 -11.35 7.97
N PHE A 59 -4.18 -12.53 7.71
CA PHE A 59 -2.81 -12.83 8.11
C PHE A 59 -1.80 -11.86 7.50
N TYR A 60 -1.78 -11.73 6.18
CA TYR A 60 -0.78 -10.89 5.50
C TYR A 60 -0.95 -9.41 5.84
N GLY A 61 -2.19 -8.92 5.97
CA GLY A 61 -2.47 -7.57 6.45
C GLY A 61 -1.87 -7.32 7.83
N ALA A 62 -2.28 -8.11 8.82
CA ALA A 62 -1.80 -7.95 10.20
C ALA A 62 -0.29 -8.17 10.33
N TYR A 63 0.27 -9.11 9.58
CA TYR A 63 1.70 -9.41 9.59
C TYR A 63 2.52 -8.25 9.01
N ILE A 64 2.10 -7.71 7.86
CA ILE A 64 2.77 -6.58 7.23
C ILE A 64 2.67 -5.33 8.11
N ASP A 65 1.52 -5.09 8.76
CA ASP A 65 1.35 -3.99 9.72
C ASP A 65 2.32 -4.12 10.91
N ALA A 66 2.45 -5.33 11.47
CA ALA A 66 3.39 -5.59 12.56
C ALA A 66 4.85 -5.38 12.11
N VAL A 67 5.23 -5.77 10.90
CA VAL A 67 6.59 -5.56 10.39
C VAL A 67 6.86 -4.09 10.05
N TRP A 68 5.85 -3.33 9.63
CA TRP A 68 5.95 -1.88 9.40
C TRP A 68 6.09 -1.08 10.70
N ALA A 69 5.53 -1.56 11.81
CA ALA A 69 5.54 -0.88 13.10
C ALA A 69 6.90 -0.97 13.82
N THR A 70 7.99 -0.59 13.14
CA THR A 70 9.37 -0.71 13.66
C THR A 70 9.63 0.11 14.92
N ASP A 71 8.82 1.14 15.17
CA ASP A 71 8.91 2.00 16.35
C ASP A 71 8.19 1.41 17.57
N ASP A 72 7.37 0.37 17.40
CA ASP A 72 6.65 -0.30 18.48
C ASP A 72 7.48 -1.47 19.04
N PRO A 73 7.86 -1.46 20.34
CA PRO A 73 8.64 -2.54 20.94
C PRO A 73 7.90 -3.90 20.96
N THR A 74 6.59 -3.92 20.78
CA THR A 74 5.76 -5.12 20.76
C THR A 74 5.60 -5.74 19.37
N ALA A 75 5.99 -5.02 18.31
CA ALA A 75 5.83 -5.44 16.91
C ALA A 75 6.41 -6.83 16.61
N ALA A 76 7.65 -7.09 17.04
CA ALA A 76 8.30 -8.39 16.84
C ALA A 76 7.55 -9.53 17.55
N THR A 77 7.01 -9.27 18.74
CA THR A 77 6.22 -10.24 19.50
C THR A 77 4.88 -10.49 18.81
N ALA A 78 4.22 -9.45 18.29
CA ALA A 78 2.99 -9.56 17.52
C ALA A 78 3.21 -10.38 16.24
N ALA A 79 4.25 -10.10 15.45
CA ALA A 79 4.61 -10.86 14.26
C ALA A 79 4.83 -12.36 14.57
N LYS A 80 5.52 -12.66 15.68
CA LYS A 80 5.71 -14.05 16.14
C LYS A 80 4.40 -14.71 16.55
N ALA A 81 3.53 -14.01 17.27
CA ALA A 81 2.22 -14.52 17.67
C ALA A 81 1.32 -14.79 16.46
N LEU A 82 1.33 -13.90 15.46
CA LEU A 82 0.62 -14.08 14.20
C LEU A 82 1.10 -15.34 13.46
N ARG A 83 2.41 -15.55 13.36
CA ARG A 83 2.95 -16.80 12.78
C ARG A 83 2.46 -18.03 13.55
N GLY A 84 2.46 -17.98 14.88
CA GLY A 84 1.93 -19.04 15.74
C GLY A 84 0.45 -19.33 15.52
N PHE A 85 -0.35 -18.28 15.31
CA PHE A 85 -1.79 -18.39 15.13
C PHE A 85 -2.20 -18.80 13.72
N TYR A 86 -1.56 -18.31 12.66
CA TYR A 86 -2.03 -18.58 11.29
C TYR A 86 -1.36 -19.79 10.64
N LEU A 87 -0.09 -20.08 10.97
CA LEU A 87 0.64 -21.17 10.33
C LEU A 87 0.55 -22.46 11.14
N SER A 88 0.50 -23.58 10.42
CA SER A 88 0.76 -24.90 10.99
C SER A 88 2.20 -25.03 11.48
N ALA A 89 2.46 -25.94 12.42
CA ALA A 89 3.81 -26.19 12.91
C ALA A 89 4.79 -26.62 11.79
N ALA A 90 4.30 -27.33 10.76
CA ALA A 90 5.11 -27.73 9.61
C ALA A 90 5.50 -26.53 8.74
N ALA A 91 4.55 -25.62 8.46
CA ALA A 91 4.80 -24.38 7.73
C ALA A 91 5.81 -23.49 8.47
N GLN A 92 5.66 -23.33 9.79
CA GLN A 92 6.59 -22.55 10.61
C GLN A 92 8.04 -23.09 10.50
N LYS A 93 8.22 -24.41 10.52
CA LYS A 93 9.55 -25.03 10.35
C LYS A 93 10.16 -24.71 8.99
N LYS A 94 9.36 -24.76 7.91
CA LYS A 94 9.82 -24.40 6.55
C LYS A 94 10.23 -22.93 6.46
N VAL A 95 9.42 -22.04 7.02
CA VAL A 95 9.70 -20.60 7.11
C VAL A 95 11.03 -20.38 7.84
N THR A 96 11.22 -20.94 9.02
CA THR A 96 12.47 -20.81 9.79
C THR A 96 13.68 -21.41 9.06
N ALA A 97 13.50 -22.51 8.33
CA ALA A 97 14.56 -23.10 7.52
C ALA A 97 14.97 -22.20 6.35
N PHE A 98 14.02 -21.52 5.72
CA PHE A 98 14.28 -20.50 4.70
C PHE A 98 15.02 -19.30 5.30
N GLU A 99 14.53 -18.76 6.42
CA GLU A 99 15.13 -17.59 7.09
C GLU A 99 16.60 -17.83 7.46
N LYS A 100 16.92 -19.02 7.96
CA LYS A 100 18.30 -19.39 8.29
C LYS A 100 19.23 -19.50 7.08
N ARG A 101 18.68 -19.85 5.92
CA ARG A 101 19.47 -20.07 4.70
C ARG A 101 19.66 -18.78 3.91
N GLU A 102 18.61 -17.98 3.80
CA GLU A 102 18.57 -16.82 2.90
C GLU A 102 18.74 -15.48 3.63
N HIS A 103 18.71 -15.48 4.97
CA HIS A 103 18.74 -14.27 5.79
C HIS A 103 17.65 -13.24 5.41
N ALA A 104 16.50 -13.75 4.96
CA ALA A 104 15.35 -12.98 4.53
C ALA A 104 14.10 -13.47 5.29
N ASP A 105 13.08 -12.63 5.41
CA ASP A 105 11.81 -13.00 6.05
C ASP A 105 11.16 -14.15 5.29
N GLY A 106 10.84 -15.26 5.98
CA GLY A 106 10.31 -16.46 5.33
C GLY A 106 8.80 -16.43 5.04
N ILE A 107 8.07 -15.42 5.49
CA ILE A 107 6.67 -15.16 5.13
C ILE A 107 6.60 -14.30 3.86
N LEU A 108 7.50 -13.33 3.75
CA LEU A 108 7.57 -12.39 2.64
C LEU A 108 8.52 -12.84 1.52
N PHE A 109 9.41 -13.79 1.82
CA PHE A 109 10.51 -14.25 0.97
C PHE A 109 11.41 -13.09 0.49
N ALA A 110 11.62 -12.10 1.34
CA ALA A 110 12.36 -10.87 1.03
C ALA A 110 12.97 -10.24 2.30
N GLN A 111 13.91 -9.30 2.12
CA GLN A 111 14.56 -8.58 3.22
C GLN A 111 13.86 -7.26 3.59
N ASN A 112 13.07 -6.73 2.67
CA ASN A 112 12.31 -5.49 2.84
C ASN A 112 10.84 -5.79 3.16
N VAL A 113 10.07 -4.71 3.34
CA VAL A 113 8.63 -4.77 3.64
C VAL A 113 7.85 -4.25 2.42
N PRO A 114 6.79 -4.93 1.95
CA PRO A 114 6.03 -4.47 0.80
C PRO A 114 5.18 -3.24 1.17
N VAL A 115 4.97 -2.36 0.19
CA VAL A 115 4.10 -1.19 0.33
C VAL A 115 2.64 -1.51 0.02
N LYS A 116 2.39 -2.56 -0.76
CA LYS A 116 1.04 -3.04 -1.13
C LYS A 116 1.05 -4.55 -1.23
N TRP A 117 -0.08 -5.15 -0.90
CA TRP A 117 -0.31 -6.58 -1.06
C TRP A 117 -1.70 -6.85 -1.61
N LYS A 118 -1.85 -8.00 -2.27
CA LYS A 118 -3.14 -8.50 -2.75
C LYS A 118 -3.16 -10.01 -2.62
N VAL A 119 -4.29 -10.57 -2.18
CA VAL A 119 -4.51 -12.02 -2.15
C VAL A 119 -5.58 -12.38 -3.19
N ALA A 120 -5.32 -13.41 -3.98
CA ALA A 120 -6.27 -13.95 -4.94
C ALA A 120 -6.41 -15.46 -4.75
N TYR A 121 -7.63 -15.97 -4.76
CA TYR A 121 -7.86 -17.42 -4.81
C TYR A 121 -7.36 -17.97 -6.16
N THR A 122 -6.69 -19.12 -6.14
CA THR A 122 -6.14 -19.76 -7.36
C THR A 122 -6.62 -21.19 -7.58
N GLY A 123 -7.20 -21.83 -6.56
CA GLY A 123 -7.75 -23.17 -6.69
C GLY A 123 -7.91 -23.86 -5.34
N SER A 124 -8.55 -25.03 -5.35
CA SER A 124 -8.66 -25.91 -4.19
C SER A 124 -8.75 -27.35 -4.62
N GLY A 125 -8.28 -28.25 -3.78
CA GLY A 125 -8.29 -29.70 -4.00
C GLY A 125 -7.67 -30.45 -2.82
N ALA A 126 -8.01 -31.73 -2.68
CA ALA A 126 -7.48 -32.61 -1.64
C ALA A 126 -7.57 -32.06 -0.20
N GLY A 127 -8.64 -31.31 0.13
CA GLY A 127 -8.83 -30.72 1.45
C GLY A 127 -8.07 -29.40 1.68
N HIS A 128 -7.42 -28.86 0.65
CA HIS A 128 -6.68 -27.61 0.71
C HIS A 128 -7.21 -26.57 -0.27
N ALA A 129 -6.97 -25.30 0.04
CA ALA A 129 -7.09 -24.20 -0.91
C ALA A 129 -5.73 -23.54 -1.13
N THR A 130 -5.52 -23.01 -2.33
CA THR A 130 -4.34 -22.25 -2.70
C THR A 130 -4.75 -20.82 -3.02
N SER A 131 -4.15 -19.88 -2.31
CA SER A 131 -4.24 -18.45 -2.57
C SER A 131 -2.89 -17.93 -3.03
N ARG A 132 -2.89 -16.99 -3.97
CA ARG A 132 -1.70 -16.29 -4.44
C ARG A 132 -1.64 -14.90 -3.83
N VAL A 133 -0.57 -14.67 -3.09
CA VAL A 133 -0.26 -13.38 -2.50
C VAL A 133 0.70 -12.65 -3.44
N THR A 134 0.32 -11.45 -3.84
CA THR A 134 1.13 -10.56 -4.67
C THR A 134 1.63 -9.43 -3.79
N LEU A 135 2.95 -9.28 -3.67
CA LEU A 135 3.62 -8.26 -2.87
C LEU A 135 4.24 -7.22 -3.79
N THR A 136 4.06 -5.94 -3.48
CA THR A 136 4.60 -4.81 -4.26
C THR A 136 5.59 -4.04 -3.41
N TRP A 137 6.80 -3.80 -3.94
CA TRP A 137 7.97 -3.36 -3.18
C TRP A 137 8.36 -1.89 -3.38
N GLY A 138 7.49 -1.10 -3.99
CA GLY A 138 7.70 0.34 -4.20
C GLY A 138 6.42 1.05 -4.64
N ASP A 139 6.43 2.37 -4.56
CA ASP A 139 5.34 3.27 -4.89
C ASP A 139 5.56 4.04 -6.22
N GLY A 140 6.77 3.94 -6.77
CA GLY A 140 7.12 4.52 -8.07
C GLY A 140 6.40 3.89 -9.29
N PRO A 141 6.64 4.43 -10.50
CA PRO A 141 5.92 4.04 -11.72
C PRO A 141 6.16 2.59 -12.19
N HIS A 142 7.27 1.97 -11.75
CA HIS A 142 7.60 0.57 -12.07
C HIS A 142 7.94 -0.19 -10.79
N PRO A 143 6.95 -0.49 -9.94
CA PRO A 143 7.22 -1.17 -8.69
C PRO A 143 7.56 -2.63 -8.94
N GLN A 144 8.58 -3.15 -8.25
CA GLN A 144 8.87 -4.56 -8.27
C GLN A 144 7.73 -5.34 -7.61
N VAL A 145 7.39 -6.50 -8.17
CA VAL A 145 6.33 -7.37 -7.67
C VAL A 145 6.88 -8.79 -7.49
N SER A 146 6.58 -9.41 -6.35
CA SER A 146 6.80 -10.84 -6.13
C SER A 146 5.47 -11.53 -5.83
N ARG A 147 5.45 -12.87 -6.01
CA ARG A 147 4.26 -13.69 -5.79
C ARG A 147 4.60 -14.88 -4.91
N ILE A 148 3.65 -15.26 -4.06
CA ILE A 148 3.77 -16.37 -3.13
C ILE A 148 2.51 -17.21 -3.27
N ASP A 149 2.67 -18.51 -3.50
CA ASP A 149 1.60 -19.48 -3.39
C ASP A 149 1.48 -19.92 -1.93
N VAL A 150 0.30 -19.71 -1.37
CA VAL A 150 -0.04 -20.01 0.02
C VAL A 150 -1.09 -21.10 0.02
N GLN A 151 -0.76 -22.24 0.60
CA GLN A 151 -1.68 -23.34 0.78
C GLN A 151 -2.25 -23.33 2.20
N SER A 152 -3.57 -23.47 2.30
CA SER A 152 -4.29 -23.53 3.56
C SER A 152 -5.15 -24.79 3.62
N ASP A 153 -5.25 -25.37 4.81
CA ASP A 153 -6.15 -26.49 5.10
C ASP A 153 -7.60 -26.01 5.25
N LEU A 154 -8.55 -26.63 4.55
CA LEU A 154 -9.95 -26.18 4.54
C LEU A 154 -10.69 -26.48 5.85
N LYS A 155 -10.18 -27.39 6.69
CA LYS A 155 -10.81 -27.78 7.95
C LYS A 155 -10.40 -26.87 9.11
N THR A 156 -9.12 -26.54 9.17
CA THR A 156 -8.49 -25.76 10.25
C THR A 156 -8.20 -24.32 9.86
N LEU A 157 -8.30 -23.99 8.58
CA LEU A 157 -7.95 -22.72 7.94
C LEU A 157 -6.47 -22.34 8.05
N LYS A 158 -5.64 -23.14 8.76
CA LYS A 158 -4.23 -22.87 8.94
C LYS A 158 -3.47 -22.90 7.62
N ILE A 159 -2.49 -22.02 7.49
CA ILE A 159 -1.52 -22.03 6.40
C ILE A 159 -0.60 -23.23 6.60
N THR A 160 -0.63 -24.16 5.64
CA THR A 160 0.15 -25.40 5.65
C THR A 160 1.42 -25.33 4.83
N ASP A 161 1.46 -24.45 3.83
CA ASP A 161 2.65 -24.25 3.00
C ASP A 161 2.72 -22.84 2.43
N LEU A 162 3.95 -22.34 2.26
CA LEU A 162 4.24 -21.08 1.59
C LEU A 162 5.44 -21.28 0.67
N LYS A 163 5.35 -20.80 -0.56
CA LYS A 163 6.46 -20.85 -1.51
C LYS A 163 6.41 -19.69 -2.50
N PRO A 164 7.56 -19.16 -2.95
CA PRO A 164 7.59 -18.24 -4.08
C PRO A 164 6.90 -18.87 -5.31
N ALA A 165 6.06 -18.09 -5.98
CA ALA A 165 5.47 -18.46 -7.25
C ALA A 165 6.38 -17.97 -8.38
N GLY A 166 6.71 -18.87 -9.31
CA GLY A 166 7.51 -18.58 -10.51
C GLY A 166 6.77 -17.76 -11.56
#